data_AF-H2Z765-F1
#
_entry.id   AF-H2Z765-F1
#
_cell.length_a   1.000
_cell.length_b   1.000
_cell.length_c   1.000
_cell.angle_alpha   90.00
_cell.angle_beta   90.00
_cell.angle_gamma   90.00
#
_symmetry.space_group_name_H-M   'P 1'
#
loop_
_entity.id
_entity.type
_entity.pdbx_description
1 polymer ?
#
loop_
_entity_poly.entity_id
_entity_poly.type
_entity_poly.pdbx_seq_one_letter_code
_entity_poly.pdbx_strand_id
1 'polypeptide(L)'
;MEDTKSQRSLSVSEHAKGDAVKLGHNFEPYELKDWVNWCDACGSVILSLFGKCVHCTKCRMVCHGKCSLTVSLTCEADQPHLALPEVNLLTRYKTIVQETKDESTLKEYNTIHRVLSVEEIQEKIENFNQTVKGSQQMTL
;
A
#
# COMPACT_ATOMS: atom_id res chain seq x y z
N MET A 1 20.43 20.97 -72.24
CA MET A 1 21.80 20.41 -72.27
C MET A 1 22.45 20.95 -71.00
N GLU A 2 22.37 20.14 -69.93
CA GLU A 2 23.54 19.40 -69.37
C GLU A 2 24.21 20.33 -68.31
N ASP A 3 24.39 20.01 -67.03
CA ASP A 3 24.65 18.73 -66.39
C ASP A 3 24.24 18.68 -64.90
N THR A 4 23.93 17.46 -64.48
CA THR A 4 23.79 16.91 -63.12
C THR A 4 25.10 16.83 -62.31
N LYS A 5 25.08 17.06 -60.98
CA LYS A 5 25.84 16.29 -59.94
C LYS A 5 25.42 16.77 -58.52
N SER A 6 24.65 16.00 -57.74
CA SER A 6 25.07 14.95 -56.78
C SER A 6 25.34 15.44 -55.34
N GLN A 7 24.49 14.93 -54.45
CA GLN A 7 24.73 14.49 -53.07
C GLN A 7 25.30 15.47 -52.02
N ARG A 8 24.52 15.64 -50.94
CA ARG A 8 25.00 15.36 -49.58
C ARG A 8 23.83 15.15 -48.60
N SER A 9 23.67 13.90 -48.21
CA SER A 9 22.97 13.43 -47.02
C SER A 9 23.75 13.79 -45.75
N LEU A 10 23.11 14.43 -44.78
CA LEU A 10 23.54 14.55 -43.37
C LEU A 10 22.27 14.62 -42.52
N SER A 11 21.78 13.47 -42.03
CA SER A 11 22.09 12.87 -40.72
C SER A 11 21.40 13.56 -39.54
N VAL A 12 20.37 12.84 -39.05
CA VAL A 12 19.86 12.75 -37.69
C VAL A 12 20.63 13.59 -36.66
N SER A 13 19.95 14.57 -36.05
CA SER A 13 20.38 15.15 -34.78
C SER A 13 19.44 14.65 -33.68
N GLU A 14 19.89 13.56 -33.07
CA GLU A 14 19.48 13.09 -31.76
C GLU A 14 19.46 14.28 -30.79
N HIS A 15 18.27 14.65 -30.34
CA HIS A 15 18.14 15.60 -29.25
C HIS A 15 18.55 14.89 -27.97
N ALA A 16 19.75 15.23 -27.50
CA ALA A 16 20.30 14.87 -26.21
C ALA A 16 19.24 15.04 -25.11
N LYS A 17 18.70 13.92 -24.66
CA LYS A 17 17.87 13.86 -23.47
C LYS A 17 18.83 13.98 -22.30
N GLY A 18 19.06 15.21 -21.86
CA GLY A 18 19.72 15.44 -20.58
C GLY A 18 18.97 14.66 -19.51
N ASP A 19 19.68 13.77 -18.80
CA ASP A 19 19.16 13.03 -17.66
C ASP A 19 18.93 14.01 -16.51
N ALA A 20 17.84 14.79 -16.62
CA ALA A 20 17.24 15.41 -15.46
C ALA A 20 16.84 14.26 -14.54
N VAL A 21 17.58 14.10 -13.44
CA VAL A 21 17.24 13.18 -12.36
C VAL A 21 15.77 13.44 -12.02
N LYS A 22 14.89 12.50 -12.39
CA LYS A 22 13.47 12.61 -12.08
C LYS A 22 13.33 12.51 -10.57
N LEU A 23 13.21 13.66 -9.92
CA LEU A 23 12.92 13.76 -8.50
C LEU A 23 11.47 13.25 -8.28
N GLY A 24 11.28 12.28 -7.39
CA GLY A 24 9.98 11.64 -7.15
C GLY A 24 9.86 10.25 -7.76
N HIS A 25 8.65 9.69 -7.82
CA HIS A 25 8.44 8.30 -8.24
C HIS A 25 8.70 8.09 -9.74
N ASN A 26 9.38 6.99 -10.10
CA ASN A 26 9.52 6.56 -11.49
C ASN A 26 8.59 5.38 -11.76
N PHE A 27 7.37 5.67 -12.19
CA PHE A 27 6.33 4.67 -12.42
C PHE A 27 6.48 3.99 -13.79
N GLU A 28 6.43 2.66 -13.77
CA GLU A 28 6.38 1.81 -14.96
C GLU A 28 5.21 0.84 -14.87
N PRO A 29 4.62 0.42 -16.02
CA PRO A 29 3.61 -0.63 -16.05
C PRO A 29 4.06 -1.85 -15.27
N TYR A 30 3.15 -2.41 -14.49
CA TYR A 30 3.43 -3.56 -13.64
C TYR A 30 2.37 -4.63 -13.86
N GLU A 31 2.78 -5.89 -13.84
CA GLU A 31 1.87 -7.03 -13.83
C GLU A 31 1.79 -7.58 -12.41
N LEU A 32 0.59 -7.58 -11.86
CA LEU A 32 0.35 -8.13 -10.54
C LEU A 32 0.57 -9.64 -10.54
N LYS A 33 1.33 -10.13 -9.56
CA LYS A 33 1.54 -11.56 -9.34
C LYS A 33 0.31 -12.24 -8.73
N ASP A 34 -0.35 -11.53 -7.81
CA ASP A 34 -1.54 -12.00 -7.11
C ASP A 34 -2.80 -11.42 -7.73
N TRP A 35 -3.92 -12.11 -7.61
CA TRP A 35 -5.22 -11.70 -8.17
C TRP A 35 -5.81 -10.45 -7.50
N VAL A 36 -5.42 -10.18 -6.24
CA VAL A 36 -5.79 -9.00 -5.44
C VAL A 36 -4.53 -8.35 -4.91
N ASN A 37 -4.42 -7.04 -5.11
CA ASN A 37 -3.41 -6.18 -4.51
C ASN A 37 -4.07 -4.90 -3.97
N TRP A 38 -3.31 -4.09 -3.26
CA TRP A 38 -3.76 -2.81 -2.70
C TRP A 38 -3.02 -1.65 -3.37
N CYS A 39 -3.70 -0.53 -3.54
CA CYS A 39 -3.11 0.69 -4.07
C CYS A 39 -2.53 1.52 -2.93
N ASP A 40 -1.21 1.72 -2.92
CA ASP A 40 -0.50 2.47 -1.87
C ASP A 40 -0.90 3.96 -1.82
N ALA A 41 -1.49 4.48 -2.90
CA ALA A 41 -1.87 5.90 -3.00
C ALA A 41 -3.29 6.20 -2.49
N CYS A 42 -4.25 5.29 -2.66
CA CYS A 42 -5.66 5.52 -2.29
C CYS A 42 -6.25 4.47 -1.36
N GLY A 43 -5.49 3.43 -1.00
CA GLY A 43 -5.93 2.34 -0.14
C GLY A 43 -7.01 1.44 -0.74
N SER A 44 -7.36 1.60 -2.02
CA SER A 44 -8.37 0.77 -2.69
C SER A 44 -7.75 -0.43 -3.40
N VAL A 45 -8.55 -1.49 -3.58
CA VAL A 45 -8.10 -2.74 -4.22
C VAL A 45 -7.71 -2.52 -5.69
N ILE A 46 -6.64 -3.21 -6.10
CA ILE A 46 -6.23 -3.40 -7.49
C ILE A 46 -6.51 -4.87 -7.85
N LEU A 47 -7.40 -5.08 -8.82
CA LEU A 47 -7.69 -6.42 -9.36
C LEU A 47 -6.92 -6.64 -10.65
N SER A 48 -6.21 -7.75 -10.75
CA SER A 48 -5.33 -8.07 -11.88
C SER A 48 -6.06 -8.22 -13.22
N LEU A 49 -7.37 -8.49 -13.18
CA LEU A 49 -8.21 -8.64 -14.37
C LEU A 49 -8.69 -7.31 -14.98
N PHE A 50 -8.68 -6.22 -14.20
CA PHE A 50 -9.36 -4.97 -14.59
C PHE A 50 -8.48 -3.72 -14.43
N GLY A 51 -7.37 -3.80 -13.70
CA GLY A 51 -6.56 -2.65 -13.35
C GLY A 51 -5.25 -2.59 -14.12
N LYS A 52 -5.06 -1.53 -14.93
CA LYS A 52 -3.70 -1.11 -15.30
C LYS A 52 -3.04 -0.57 -14.03
N CYS A 53 -2.12 -1.32 -13.46
CA CYS A 53 -1.31 -0.87 -12.33
C CYS A 53 0.09 -0.46 -12.78
N VAL A 54 0.72 0.34 -11.94
CA VAL A 54 2.10 0.78 -12.13
C VAL A 54 2.84 0.60 -10.82
N HIS A 55 4.14 0.39 -10.93
CA HIS A 55 5.03 0.33 -9.78
C HIS A 55 6.17 1.33 -9.93
N CYS A 56 6.65 1.86 -8.80
CA CYS A 56 7.85 2.70 -8.80
C CYS A 56 9.09 1.81 -8.86
N THR A 57 9.96 1.99 -9.85
CA THR A 57 11.19 1.18 -9.97
C THR A 57 12.22 1.45 -8.86
N LYS A 58 12.06 2.58 -8.14
CA LYS A 58 12.97 2.99 -7.05
C LYS A 58 12.54 2.45 -5.69
N CYS A 59 11.31 2.75 -5.25
CA CYS A 59 10.80 2.38 -3.92
C CYS A 59 9.79 1.22 -3.92
N ARG A 60 9.50 0.64 -5.10
CA ARG A 60 8.57 -0.50 -5.28
C ARG A 60 7.10 -0.25 -4.90
N MET A 61 6.72 0.98 -4.60
CA MET A 61 5.32 1.37 -4.39
C MET A 61 4.45 0.96 -5.59
N VAL A 62 3.31 0.32 -5.35
CA VAL A 62 2.34 -0.15 -6.35
C VAL A 62 1.04 0.66 -6.24
N CYS A 63 0.55 1.17 -7.37
CA CYS A 63 -0.71 1.92 -7.39
C CYS A 63 -1.48 1.73 -8.70
N HIS A 64 -2.74 2.19 -8.72
CA HIS A 64 -3.49 2.30 -9.98
C HIS A 64 -2.79 3.29 -10.91
N GLY A 65 -2.86 3.06 -12.23
CA GLY A 65 -2.31 4.01 -13.20
C GLY A 65 -2.83 5.44 -13.01
N LYS A 66 -4.12 5.63 -12.69
CA LYS A 66 -4.71 6.95 -12.40
C LYS A 66 -4.15 7.59 -11.12
N CYS A 67 -3.83 6.77 -10.12
CA CYS A 67 -3.36 7.25 -8.83
C CYS A 67 -1.91 7.73 -8.90
N SER A 68 -1.13 7.27 -9.87
CA SER A 68 0.26 7.73 -10.07
C SER A 68 0.38 9.25 -10.23
N LEU A 69 -0.66 9.90 -10.75
CA LEU A 69 -0.70 11.36 -10.97
C LEU A 69 -1.01 12.15 -9.69
N THR A 70 -1.61 11.51 -8.69
CA THR A 70 -2.08 12.16 -7.46
C THR A 70 -1.23 11.80 -6.25
N VAL A 71 -0.14 11.05 -6.44
CA VAL A 71 0.77 10.68 -5.36
C VAL A 71 1.51 11.93 -4.90
N SER A 72 1.16 12.41 -3.72
CA SER A 72 1.83 13.54 -3.05
C SER A 72 3.00 13.12 -2.18
N LEU A 73 3.18 11.81 -1.95
CA LEU A 73 4.27 11.27 -1.15
C LEU A 73 5.60 11.39 -1.91
N THR A 74 6.67 11.69 -1.19
CA THR A 74 8.03 11.65 -1.73
C THR A 74 8.47 10.20 -1.91
N CYS A 75 9.27 9.93 -2.94
CA CYS A 75 9.83 8.59 -3.12
C CYS A 75 10.83 8.27 -1.98
N GLU A 76 10.61 7.18 -1.27
CA GLU A 76 11.48 6.78 -0.14
C GLU A 76 12.94 6.57 -0.55
N ALA A 77 13.17 6.12 -1.79
CA ALA A 77 14.52 5.96 -2.34
C ALA A 77 15.27 7.29 -2.55
N ASP A 78 14.53 8.41 -2.63
CA ASP A 78 15.11 9.75 -2.76
C ASP A 78 15.34 10.40 -1.38
N GLN A 79 14.82 9.82 -0.29
CA GLN A 79 15.14 10.32 1.04
C GLN A 79 16.56 9.91 1.37
N PRO A 80 17.43 10.85 1.81
CA PRO A 80 18.72 10.46 2.35
C PRO A 80 18.43 9.52 3.52
N HIS A 81 18.83 8.25 3.38
CA HIS A 81 18.82 7.32 4.49
C HIS A 81 19.60 8.03 5.61
N LEU A 82 18.88 8.59 6.58
CA LEU A 82 19.47 8.94 7.85
C LEU A 82 20.08 7.62 8.29
N ALA A 83 21.41 7.54 8.26
CA ALA A 83 22.18 6.41 8.73
C ALA A 83 21.97 6.33 10.23
N LEU A 84 20.77 5.92 10.63
CA LEU A 84 20.42 5.61 11.99
C LEU A 84 21.04 4.24 12.25
N PRO A 85 21.85 4.10 13.31
CA PRO A 85 22.43 2.82 13.66
C PRO A 85 21.32 1.76 13.76
N GLU A 86 21.65 0.55 13.29
CA GLU A 86 20.83 -0.63 12.99
C GLU A 86 19.82 -1.06 14.08
N VAL A 87 19.85 -0.42 15.25
CA VAL A 87 19.09 -0.73 16.46
C VAL A 87 17.62 -0.23 16.43
N ASN A 88 17.16 0.46 15.38
CA ASN A 88 15.86 1.16 15.39
C ASN A 88 14.90 0.83 14.24
N LEU A 89 15.06 -0.32 13.56
CA LEU A 89 14.03 -0.73 12.58
C LEU A 89 12.69 -1.04 13.29
N LEU A 90 12.70 -1.78 14.41
CA LEU A 90 11.50 -2.08 15.19
C LEU A 90 10.79 -0.86 15.77
N THR A 91 11.51 0.24 15.97
CA THR A 91 10.99 1.44 16.65
C THR A 91 10.20 2.33 15.70
N ARG A 92 10.41 2.22 14.38
CA ARG A 92 9.61 2.97 13.40
C ARG A 92 8.13 2.57 13.38
N TYR A 93 7.81 1.34 13.77
CA TYR A 93 6.45 0.80 13.84
C TYR A 93 5.95 0.61 15.27
N LYS A 94 6.77 0.94 16.27
CA LYS A 94 6.35 0.90 17.66
C LYS A 94 5.57 2.18 17.94
N THR A 95 4.24 2.11 17.85
CA THR A 95 3.38 3.10 18.49
C THR A 95 3.89 3.27 19.93
N ILE A 96 4.29 4.49 20.29
CA ILE A 96 4.72 4.79 21.65
C ILE A 96 3.47 4.65 22.52
N VAL A 97 3.27 3.47 23.09
CA VAL A 97 2.21 3.23 24.06
C VAL A 97 2.61 4.02 25.31
N GLN A 98 1.94 5.13 25.54
CA GLN A 98 2.02 5.81 26.83
C GLN A 98 1.11 5.04 27.78
N GLU A 99 1.66 4.58 28.91
CA GLU A 99 0.86 4.00 29.98
C GLU A 99 -0.14 5.07 30.46
N THR A 100 -1.42 4.81 30.24
CA THR A 100 -2.50 5.67 30.73
C THR A 100 -3.12 5.03 31.97
N LYS A 101 -3.49 5.87 32.94
CA LYS A 101 -4.28 5.46 34.11
C LYS A 101 -5.79 5.62 33.86
N ASP A 102 -6.18 5.99 32.64
CA ASP A 102 -7.57 6.14 32.25
C ASP A 102 -8.27 4.77 32.24
N GLU A 103 -9.25 4.61 33.13
CA GLU A 103 -9.96 3.36 33.37
C GLU A 103 -10.75 2.89 32.14
N SER A 104 -11.28 3.81 31.33
CA SER A 104 -12.02 3.51 30.10
C SER A 104 -11.10 2.87 29.05
N THR A 105 -9.93 3.48 28.84
CA THR A 105 -8.90 3.02 27.88
C THR A 105 -8.32 1.67 28.31
N LEU A 106 -8.07 1.50 29.62
CA LEU A 106 -7.61 0.23 30.21
C LEU A 106 -8.65 -0.88 30.06
N LYS A 107 -9.94 -0.58 30.24
CA LYS A 107 -11.03 -1.54 30.07
C LYS A 107 -11.14 -2.01 28.62
N GLU A 108 -10.99 -1.10 27.66
CA GLU A 108 -11.00 -1.42 26.23
C GLU A 108 -9.77 -2.28 25.83
N TYR A 109 -8.57 -1.89 26.25
CA TYR A 109 -7.34 -2.66 26.03
C TYR A 109 -7.45 -4.10 26.56
N ASN A 110 -7.91 -4.25 27.81
CA ASN A 110 -8.09 -5.56 28.41
C ASN A 110 -9.18 -6.38 27.70
N THR A 111 -10.18 -5.75 27.09
CA THR A 111 -11.20 -6.46 26.32
C THR A 111 -10.65 -7.00 25.00
N ILE A 112 -9.80 -6.22 24.30
CA ILE A 112 -9.19 -6.59 23.01
C ILE A 112 -8.09 -7.65 23.20
N HIS A 113 -7.29 -7.54 24.27
CA HIS A 113 -6.19 -8.45 24.55
C HIS A 113 -6.57 -9.65 25.43
N ARG A 114 -7.84 -9.76 25.85
CA ARG A 114 -8.30 -10.90 26.64
C ARG A 114 -8.31 -12.16 25.79
N VAL A 115 -7.40 -13.08 26.13
CA VAL A 115 -7.48 -14.46 25.69
C VAL A 115 -8.56 -15.15 26.52
N LEU A 116 -9.65 -15.56 25.86
CA LEU A 116 -10.71 -16.36 26.49
C LEU A 116 -10.26 -17.82 26.58
N SER A 117 -10.59 -18.50 27.68
CA SER A 117 -10.42 -19.95 27.76
C SER A 117 -11.42 -20.67 26.84
N VAL A 118 -11.13 -21.93 26.52
CA VAL A 118 -12.02 -22.75 25.67
C VAL A 118 -13.40 -22.90 26.32
N GLU A 119 -13.44 -23.04 27.64
CA GLU A 119 -14.66 -23.17 28.43
C GLU A 119 -15.51 -21.89 28.36
N GLU A 120 -14.88 -20.73 28.49
CA GLU A 120 -15.56 -19.42 28.37
C GLU A 120 -16.10 -19.20 26.96
N ILE A 121 -15.38 -19.63 25.93
CA ILE A 121 -15.84 -19.57 24.54
C ILE A 121 -17.08 -20.46 24.38
N GLN A 122 -17.05 -21.68 24.91
CA GLN A 122 -18.16 -22.62 24.81
C GLN A 122 -19.41 -22.11 25.53
N GLU A 123 -19.25 -21.55 26.72
CA GLU A 123 -20.34 -20.94 27.49
C GLU A 123 -20.98 -19.77 26.72
N LYS A 124 -20.17 -18.91 26.11
CA LYS A 124 -20.68 -17.79 25.31
C LYS A 124 -21.44 -18.26 24.06
N ILE A 125 -20.96 -19.31 23.40
CA ILE A 125 -21.66 -19.92 22.25
C ILE A 125 -23.02 -20.46 22.69
N GLU A 126 -23.07 -21.19 23.81
CA GLU A 126 -24.31 -21.76 24.36
C GLU A 126 -25.32 -20.66 24.70
N ASN A 127 -24.90 -19.63 25.45
CA ASN A 127 -25.74 -18.50 25.82
C ASN A 127 -26.27 -17.74 24.60
N PHE A 128 -25.43 -17.52 23.58
CA PHE A 128 -25.85 -16.89 22.34
C PHE A 128 -26.89 -17.75 21.60
N ASN A 129 -26.64 -19.05 21.46
CA ASN A 129 -27.55 -19.97 20.80
C ASN A 129 -28.92 -20.05 21.51
N GLN A 130 -28.94 -20.01 22.85
CA GLN A 130 -30.19 -19.95 23.63
C GLN A 130 -30.95 -18.64 23.37
N THR A 131 -30.25 -17.51 23.33
CA THR A 131 -30.84 -16.19 23.07
C THR A 131 -31.42 -16.08 21.65
N VAL A 132 -30.72 -16.62 20.65
CA VAL A 132 -31.20 -16.63 19.26
C VAL A 132 -32.36 -17.61 19.06
N LYS A 133 -32.34 -18.77 19.71
CA LYS A 133 -33.47 -19.72 19.66
C LYS A 133 -34.74 -19.16 20.32
N GLY A 134 -34.60 -18.39 21.39
CA GLY A 134 -35.72 -17.71 22.05
C GLY A 134 -36.35 -16.59 21.21
N SER A 135 -35.60 -15.99 20.29
CA SER A 135 -36.08 -14.88 19.43
C SER A 135 -36.64 -15.33 18.07
N GLN A 136 -36.57 -16.63 17.73
CA GLN A 136 -37.13 -17.20 16.50
C GLN A 136 -38.48 -17.93 16.69
N GLN A 137 -39.25 -17.60 17.74
CA GLN A 137 -40.64 -18.06 17.82
C GLN A 137 -41.51 -17.22 16.88
N MET A 138 -41.61 -17.62 15.61
CA MET A 138 -42.69 -17.18 14.72
C MET A 138 -44.01 -17.66 15.32
N THR A 139 -44.86 -16.70 15.73
CA THR A 139 -46.25 -16.95 16.08
C THR A 139 -46.96 -17.55 14.87
N LEU A 140 -47.43 -18.80 14.99
CA LEU A 140 -48.29 -19.46 14.01
C LEU A 140 -49.66 -18.78 13.93
#